data_AF-A0ABD5WIA2-F1
#
_entry.id   AF-A0ABD5WIA2-F1
#
_cell.length_a   1.000
_cell.length_b   1.000
_cell.length_c   1.000
_cell.angle_alpha   90.00
_cell.angle_beta   90.00
_cell.angle_gamma   90.00
#
_symmetry.space_group_name_H-M   'P 1'
#
loop_
_entity.id
_entity.type
_entity.pdbx_description
1 polymer ?
#
loop_
_entity_poly.entity_id
_entity_poly.type
_entity_poly.pdbx_seq_one_letter_code
_entity_poly.pdbx_strand_id
1 'polypeptide(L)'
;MEQMIPLFGPIPGGMEMMVILLIAVLLFGANKIPKLARSTGEAMGEFKKGRQEIEDELQEAADPDTDPDPDVGSETDSNVDTDTSEV
;
A
#
# COMPACT_ATOMS: atom_id res chain seq x y z
N MET A 1 32.80 12.04 -33.80
CA MET A 1 33.14 11.08 -32.74
C MET A 1 32.02 11.19 -31.72
N GLU A 2 31.21 10.15 -31.66
CA GLU A 2 29.86 10.14 -31.10
C GLU A 2 29.80 10.52 -29.61
N GLN A 3 28.88 11.42 -29.26
CA GLN A 3 28.44 11.59 -27.89
C GLN A 3 27.78 10.29 -27.43
N MET A 4 28.48 9.57 -26.56
CA MET A 4 27.94 8.46 -25.80
C MET A 4 26.87 9.02 -24.85
N ILE A 5 25.61 8.88 -25.25
CA ILE A 5 24.47 9.11 -24.36
C ILE A 5 24.56 8.04 -23.27
N PRO A 6 24.70 8.39 -21.97
CA PRO A 6 24.70 7.39 -20.93
C PRO A 6 23.38 6.60 -20.97
N LEU A 7 23.51 5.28 -21.10
CA LEU A 7 22.42 4.30 -21.17
C LEU A 7 21.76 4.05 -19.79
N PHE A 8 22.27 4.67 -18.73
CA PHE A 8 21.48 4.94 -17.54
C PHE A 8 20.53 6.08 -17.90
N GLY A 9 19.28 5.74 -18.23
CA GLY A 9 18.26 6.70 -18.65
C GLY A 9 18.12 7.88 -17.69
N PRO A 10 17.39 8.93 -18.11
CA PRO A 10 17.21 10.17 -17.35
C PRO A 10 16.29 9.93 -16.14
N ILE A 11 16.71 9.08 -15.21
CA ILE A 11 16.15 9.06 -13.87
C ILE A 11 16.83 10.24 -13.18
N PRO A 12 16.14 11.37 -12.99
CA PRO A 12 16.68 12.46 -12.21
C PRO A 12 17.17 11.91 -10.87
N GLY A 13 18.41 12.22 -10.51
CA GLY A 13 18.95 11.83 -9.22
C GLY A 13 18.11 12.40 -8.08
N GLY A 14 18.35 11.96 -6.84
CA GLY A 14 17.57 12.40 -5.68
C GLY A 14 17.43 13.92 -5.55
N MET A 15 18.47 14.68 -5.94
CA MET A 15 18.43 16.15 -5.93
C MET A 15 17.52 16.74 -7.00
N GLU A 16 17.55 16.22 -8.23
CA GLU A 16 16.69 16.68 -9.32
C GLU A 16 15.21 16.36 -9.03
N MET A 17 14.93 15.21 -8.43
CA MET A 17 13.59 14.86 -7.93
C MET A 17 13.08 15.84 -6.87
N MET A 18 13.95 16.30 -5.96
CA MET A 18 13.57 17.32 -4.97
C MET A 18 13.23 18.67 -5.60
N VAL A 19 13.93 19.07 -6.67
CA VAL A 19 13.63 20.30 -7.42
C VAL A 19 12.28 20.18 -8.13
N ILE A 20 12.00 19.05 -8.79
CA ILE A 20 10.72 18.79 -9.45
C ILE A 20 9.59 18.80 -8.41
N LEU A 21 9.79 18.15 -7.26
CA LEU A 21 8.83 18.14 -6.16
C LEU A 21 8.55 19.56 -5.64
N LEU A 22 9.59 20.38 -5.50
CA LEU A 22 9.44 21.77 -5.08
C LEU A 22 8.59 22.58 -6.08
N ILE A 23 8.86 22.44 -7.38
CA ILE A 23 8.06 23.10 -8.43
C ILE A 23 6.61 22.61 -8.40
N ALA A 24 6.39 21.30 -8.27
CA ALA A 24 5.05 20.72 -8.17
C ALA A 24 4.29 21.24 -6.94
N VAL A 25 4.97 21.38 -5.80
CA VAL A 25 4.41 21.98 -4.58
C VAL A 25 4.10 23.47 -4.76
N LEU A 26 4.88 24.22 -5.53
CA LEU A 26 4.56 25.63 -5.83
C LEU A 26 3.33 25.77 -6.74
N LEU A 27 3.18 24.88 -7.74
CA LEU A 27 2.06 24.90 -8.67
C LEU A 27 0.74 24.41 -8.04
N PHE A 28 0.80 23.27 -7.34
CA PHE A 28 -0.38 22.62 -6.78
C PHE A 28 -0.62 23.01 -5.32
N GLY A 29 0.41 23.44 -4.59
CA GLY A 29 0.36 23.72 -3.15
C GLY A 29 0.76 22.50 -2.30
N ALA A 30 1.46 22.75 -1.19
CA ALA A 30 1.95 21.71 -0.26
C ALA A 30 0.82 20.82 0.31
N ASN A 31 -0.40 21.35 0.39
CA ASN A 31 -1.55 20.63 0.94
C ASN A 31 -2.30 19.77 -0.08
N LYS A 32 -2.15 20.02 -1.39
CA LYS A 32 -2.95 19.31 -2.40
C LYS A 32 -2.46 17.91 -2.69
N ILE A 33 -1.13 17.72 -2.80
CA ILE A 33 -0.54 16.40 -3.07
C ILE A 33 -0.87 15.40 -1.93
N PRO A 34 -0.67 15.72 -0.65
CA PRO A 34 -1.01 14.82 0.45
C PRO A 34 -2.51 14.55 0.55
N LYS A 35 -3.35 15.57 0.30
CA LYS A 35 -4.80 15.43 0.33
C LYS A 35 -5.30 14.49 -0.77
N LEU A 36 -4.77 14.61 -1.99
CA LEU A 36 -5.07 13.70 -3.10
C LEU A 36 -4.59 12.28 -2.79
N ALA A 37 -3.37 12.13 -2.28
CA ALA A 37 -2.83 10.83 -1.91
C ALA A 37 -3.69 10.13 -0.85
N ARG A 38 -4.17 10.86 0.16
CA ARG A 38 -5.09 10.32 1.18
C ARG A 38 -6.42 9.88 0.58
N SER A 39 -7.10 10.75 -0.18
CA SER A 39 -8.40 10.39 -0.79
C SER A 39 -8.30 9.24 -1.79
N THR A 40 -7.21 9.20 -2.56
CA THR A 40 -6.95 8.12 -3.52
C THR A 40 -6.57 6.83 -2.79
N GLY A 41 -5.81 6.93 -1.69
CA GLY A 41 -5.44 5.79 -0.86
C GLY A 41 -6.65 5.15 -0.17
N GLU A 42 -7.54 5.98 0.40
CA GLU A 42 -8.82 5.53 0.97
C GLU A 42 -9.67 4.83 -0.09
N ALA A 43 -9.87 5.46 -1.25
CA ALA A 43 -10.63 4.87 -2.35
C ALA A 43 -10.03 3.54 -2.85
N MET A 44 -8.69 3.47 -2.97
CA MET A 44 -7.99 2.25 -3.38
C MET A 44 -8.08 1.16 -2.32
N GLY A 45 -8.08 1.52 -1.04
CA GLY A 45 -8.24 0.60 0.09
C GLY A 45 -9.61 -0.05 0.11
N GLU A 46 -10.67 0.75 0.08
CA GLU A 46 -12.05 0.26 0.01
C GLU A 46 -12.29 -0.56 -1.26
N PHE A 47 -11.73 -0.12 -2.39
CA PHE A 47 -11.81 -0.88 -3.64
C PHE A 47 -11.12 -2.25 -3.52
N LYS A 48 -9.94 -2.32 -2.89
CA LYS A 48 -9.24 -3.60 -2.68
C LYS A 48 -10.05 -4.53 -1.76
N LYS A 49 -10.63 -3.99 -0.69
CA LYS A 49 -11.46 -4.75 0.25
C LYS A 49 -12.69 -5.35 -0.44
N GLY A 50 -13.46 -4.52 -1.15
CA GLY A 50 -14.63 -5.01 -1.89
C GLY A 50 -14.27 -6.00 -2.99
N ARG A 51 -13.10 -5.85 -3.64
CA ARG A 51 -12.61 -6.85 -4.60
C ARG A 51 -12.32 -8.20 -3.96
N GLN A 52 -11.77 -8.20 -2.75
CA GLN A 52 -11.45 -9.42 -2.01
C GLN A 52 -12.72 -10.13 -1.54
N GLU A 53 -13.68 -9.39 -0.97
CA GLU A 53 -14.99 -9.94 -0.58
C GLU A 53 -15.71 -10.61 -1.77
N ILE A 54 -15.69 -9.98 -2.95
CA ILE A 54 -16.28 -10.56 -4.16
C ILE A 54 -15.53 -11.83 -4.60
N GLU A 55 -14.21 -11.86 -4.49
CA GLU A 55 -13.41 -13.05 -4.84
C GLU A 55 -13.68 -14.21 -3.88
N ASP A 56 -13.82 -13.93 -2.59
CA ASP A 56 -14.17 -14.91 -1.56
C ASP A 56 -15.61 -15.44 -1.77
N GLU A 57 -16.59 -14.57 -2.03
CA GLU A 57 -17.98 -14.96 -2.34
C GLU A 57 -18.06 -15.81 -3.62
N LEU A 58 -17.28 -15.48 -4.65
CA LEU A 58 -17.24 -16.26 -5.90
C LEU A 58 -16.59 -17.62 -5.68
N GLN A 59 -15.61 -17.73 -4.78
CA GLN A 59 -14.95 -18.98 -4.44
C GLN A 59 -15.87 -19.89 -3.64
N GLU A 60 -16.62 -19.34 -2.69
CA GLU A 60 -17.64 -20.07 -1.92
C GLU A 60 -18.84 -20.50 -2.78
N ALA A 61 -19.27 -19.66 -3.74
CA ALA A 61 -20.33 -20.01 -4.68
C ALA A 61 -19.90 -21.04 -5.74
N ALA A 62 -18.59 -21.18 -5.98
CA ALA A 62 -18.03 -22.12 -6.94
C ALA A 62 -17.75 -23.51 -6.35
N ASP A 63 -17.77 -23.65 -5.02
CA ASP A 63 -17.53 -24.92 -4.32
C ASP A 63 -18.86 -25.50 -3.78
N PRO A 64 -19.48 -26.50 -4.45
CA PRO A 64 -20.79 -27.01 -4.07
C PRO A 64 -20.80 -27.89 -2.79
N ASP A 65 -19.65 -28.13 -2.14
CA ASP A 65 -19.53 -29.13 -1.05
C ASP A 65 -18.82 -28.60 0.24
N THR A 66 -18.88 -27.30 0.56
CA THR A 66 -18.27 -26.78 1.81
C THR A 66 -19.29 -26.61 2.95
N ASP A 67 -19.20 -27.46 3.97
CA ASP A 67 -19.83 -27.28 5.28
C ASP A 67 -19.27 -26.01 5.98
N PRO A 68 -20.09 -25.21 6.71
CA PRO A 68 -19.61 -23.97 7.32
C PRO A 68 -18.75 -24.28 8.54
N ASP A 69 -17.43 -24.13 8.42
CA ASP A 69 -16.50 -24.12 9.54
C ASP A 69 -16.53 -22.72 10.21
N PRO A 70 -16.92 -22.59 11.49
CA PRO A 70 -16.88 -21.32 12.20
C PRO A 70 -15.49 -21.11 12.81
N ASP A 71 -14.47 -20.93 11.98
CA ASP A 71 -13.15 -20.48 12.43
C ASP A 71 -12.84 -19.08 11.86
N VAL A 72 -13.61 -18.09 12.30
CA VAL A 72 -13.17 -16.69 12.26
C VAL A 72 -12.39 -16.44 13.55
N GLY A 73 -11.16 -16.95 13.57
CA GLY A 73 -10.17 -16.61 14.57
C GLY A 73 -9.73 -15.15 14.46
N SER A 74 -10.03 -14.36 15.47
CA SER A 74 -9.02 -13.49 16.07
C SER A 74 -9.35 -13.22 17.53
N GLU A 75 -9.17 -14.26 18.34
CA GLU A 75 -8.63 -14.07 19.68
C GLU A 75 -7.20 -13.53 19.52
N THR A 76 -7.03 -12.22 19.46
CA THR A 76 -5.72 -11.60 19.78
C THR A 76 -5.74 -11.28 21.27
N ASP A 77 -5.59 -12.35 22.06
CA ASP A 77 -5.07 -12.27 23.42
C ASP A 77 -3.54 -12.15 23.27
N SER A 78 -2.99 -11.00 23.64
CA SER A 78 -1.54 -10.80 23.72
C SER A 78 -1.23 -10.13 25.05
N ASN A 79 -1.48 -10.87 26.12
CA ASN A 79 -0.74 -10.70 27.36
C ASN A 79 0.73 -11.09 27.10
N VAL A 80 1.57 -10.08 26.85
CA VAL A 80 3.02 -10.23 26.87
C VAL A 80 3.49 -10.06 28.31
N ASP A 81 3.36 -11.12 29.09
CA ASP A 81 4.22 -11.36 30.25
C ASP A 81 5.36 -12.25 29.78
N THR A 82 6.56 -11.69 29.68
CA THR A 82 7.79 -12.49 29.70
C THR A 82 8.76 -11.78 30.62
N ASP A 83 8.66 -12.17 31.88
CA ASP A 83 9.65 -11.99 32.91
C ASP A 83 10.90 -12.85 32.62
N THR A 84 12.04 -12.39 33.14
CA THR A 84 13.32 -13.11 33.32
C THR A 84 14.26 -13.27 32.11
N SER A 85 15.30 -12.43 32.11
CA SER A 85 16.68 -12.93 32.10
C SER A 85 17.59 -11.98 32.89
N GLU A 86 18.03 -12.44 34.06
CA GLU A 86 19.28 -12.02 34.71
C GLU A 86 20.40 -11.82 33.67
N VAL A 87 21.10 -10.68 33.70
CA VAL A 87 22.53 -10.53 34.10
C VAL A 87 22.78 -9.06 34.50
#